data_AF-A0A377F8T4-F1
#
_entry.id   AF-A0A377F8T4-F1
#
_cell.length_a   1.000
_cell.length_b   1.000
_cell.length_c   1.000
_cell.angle_alpha   90.00
_cell.angle_beta   90.00
_cell.angle_gamma   90.00
#
_symmetry.space_group_name_H-M   'P 1'
#
loop_
_entity.id
_entity.type
_entity.pdbx_description
1 polymer ?
#
loop_
_entity_poly.entity_id
_entity_poly.type
_entity_poly.pdbx_seq_one_letter_code
_entity_poly.pdbx_strand_id
1 'polypeptide(L)' 'MDRLIYTALSGASQTLYEQQISANNLANVNTNGFRADMAMATNNR' A
#
# COMPACT_ATOMS: atom_id res chain seq x y z
N MET A 1 -15.42 17.21 -13.84
CA MET A 1 -15.20 15.76 -14.08
C MET A 1 -13.86 15.29 -13.49
N ASP A 2 -13.06 16.17 -12.87
CA ASP A 2 -11.77 15.83 -12.23
C ASP A 2 -11.81 15.05 -10.91
N ARG A 3 -12.85 15.22 -10.09
CA ARG A 3 -12.88 14.58 -8.76
C ARG A 3 -12.91 13.06 -8.82
N LEU A 4 -13.59 12.48 -9.80
CA LEU A 4 -13.68 11.02 -9.95
C LEU A 4 -12.35 10.43 -10.42
N ILE A 5 -11.67 11.09 -11.36
CA ILE A 5 -10.33 10.69 -11.81
C ILE A 5 -9.31 10.86 -10.67
N TYR A 6 -9.38 11.96 -9.92
CA TYR A 6 -8.51 12.20 -8.77
C TYR A 6 -8.72 11.14 -7.67
N THR A 7 -9.97 10.81 -7.33
CA THR A 7 -10.27 9.76 -6.34
C THR A 7 -9.85 8.37 -6.82
N ALA A 8 -10.11 8.04 -8.09
CA ALA A 8 -9.65 6.77 -8.67
C ALA A 8 -8.12 6.68 -8.71
N LEU A 9 -7.44 7.77 -9.08
CA LEU A 9 -5.98 7.85 -9.11
C LEU A 9 -5.37 7.78 -7.71
N SER A 10 -6.02 8.38 -6.70
CA SER A 10 -5.60 8.25 -5.30
C SER A 10 -5.76 6.81 -4.78
N GLY A 11 -6.84 6.11 -5.14
CA GLY A 11 -7.01 4.69 -4.80
C GLY A 11 -6.03 3.77 -5.54
N ALA A 12 -5.73 4.07 -6.80
CA ALA A 12 -4.73 3.34 -7.57
C ALA A 12 -3.32 3.53 -7.00
N SER A 13 -2.94 4.77 -6.65
CA SER A 13 -1.65 5.08 -6.01
C SER A 13 -1.50 4.38 -4.66
N GLN A 14 -2.57 4.35 -3.86
CA GLN A 14 -2.62 3.62 -2.61
C GLN A 14 -2.43 2.10 -2.81
N THR A 15 -3.07 1.52 -3.83
CA THR A 15 -2.93 0.10 -4.18
C THR A 15 -1.49 -0.25 -4.58
N LEU A 16 -0.83 0.62 -5.35
CA LEU A 16 0.58 0.43 -5.72
C LEU A 16 1.50 0.53 -4.50
N TYR A 17 1.21 1.42 -3.57
CA TYR A 17 1.94 1.54 -2.32
C TYR A 17 1.80 0.28 -1.45
N GLU A 18 0.60 -0.28 -1.36
CA GLU A 18 0.33 -1.55 -0.67
C GLU A 18 1.11 -2.72 -1.29
N GLN A 19 1.16 -2.80 -2.62
CA GLN A 19 1.95 -3.79 -3.34
C GLN A 19 3.44 -3.65 -3.02
N GLN A 20 3.96 -2.42 -2.96
CA GLN A 20 5.36 -2.16 -2.62
C GLN A 20 5.69 -2.60 -1.19
N ILE A 21 4.82 -2.33 -0.21
CA ILE A 21 5.01 -2.78 1.17
C ILE A 21 4.99 -4.30 1.24
N SER A 22 4.02 -4.95 0.58
CA SER A 22 3.94 -6.40 0.52
C SER A 22 5.20 -7.02 -0.09
N ALA A 23 5.71 -6.47 -1.19
CA ALA A 23 6.94 -6.94 -1.82
C ALA A 23 8.16 -6.81 -0.89
N ASN A 24 8.28 -5.70 -0.16
CA ASN A 24 9.35 -5.52 0.82
C ASN A 24 9.23 -6.52 1.99
N ASN A 25 8.02 -6.75 2.49
CA ASN A 25 7.79 -7.73 3.55
C ASN A 25 8.15 -9.15 3.10
N LEU A 26 7.77 -9.53 1.88
CA LEU A 26 8.09 -10.83 1.30
C LEU A 26 9.60 -11.00 1.11
N ALA A 27 10.30 -9.95 0.66
CA ALA A 27 11.74 -9.99 0.50
C ALA A 27 12.48 -10.17 1.85
N ASN A 28 11.95 -9.58 2.93
CA ASN A 28 12.57 -9.61 4.25
C ASN A 28 11.99 -10.66 5.20
N VAL A 29 11.04 -11.49 4.75
CA VAL A 29 10.37 -12.49 5.60
C VAL A 29 11.34 -13.51 6.21
N ASN A 30 12.47 -13.76 5.55
CA ASN A 30 13.51 -14.69 6.00
C ASN A 30 14.61 -14.00 6.82
N THR A 31 14.52 -12.68 7.02
CA THR A 31 15.49 -11.92 7.83
C THR A 31 15.18 -12.14 9.30
N ASN A 32 16.15 -12.65 10.07
CA ASN A 32 15.96 -12.93 11.48
C ASN A 32 15.63 -11.65 12.27
N GLY A 33 14.53 -11.66 13.02
CA GLY A 33 14.04 -10.49 13.78
C GLY A 33 13.26 -9.46 12.95
N PHE A 34 12.93 -9.76 11.69
CA PHE A 34 12.12 -8.87 10.85
C PHE A 34 10.68 -8.76 11.36
N ARG A 35 10.12 -7.54 11.28
CA ARG A 35 8.72 -7.22 11.60
C ARG A 35 8.09 -6.67 10.34
N ALA A 36 7.00 -7.29 9.89
CA ALA A 36 6.31 -6.85 8.68
C ALA A 36 5.62 -5.50 8.90
N ASP A 37 5.73 -4.62 7.91
CA ASP A 37 5.01 -3.35 7.87
C ASP A 37 3.61 -3.56 7.30
N MET A 38 2.61 -2.91 7.89
CA MET A 38 1.22 -3.04 7.44
C MET A 38 0.76 -1.73 6.82
N ALA A 39 0.35 -1.80 5.55
CA ALA A 39 -0.23 -0.65 4.88
C ALA A 39 -1.64 -0.40 5.44
N MET A 40 -1.87 0.78 6.03
CA MET A 40 -3.20 1.20 6.47
C MET A 40 -3.94 1.82 5.29
N ALA A 41 -4.97 1.14 4.80
CA ALA A 41 -5.93 1.73 3.87
C ALA A 41 -6.81 2.72 4.65
N THR A 42 -6.49 4.01 4.56
CA THR A 42 -7.32 5.08 5.12
C THR A 42 -8.57 5.26 4.27
N ASN A 43 -9.57 4.41 4.52
CA ASN A 43 -10.88 4.54 3.90
C ASN A 43 -11.69 5.63 4.64
N ASN A 44 -11.37 6.89 4.35
CA ASN A 44 -12.10 8.03 4.87
C ASN A 44 -13.44 8.15 4.13
N ARG A 45 -14.49 7.59 4.74
CA ARG A 45 -15.89 7.74 4.31
C ARG A 45 -16.41 9.15 4.53
#